data_AF-A0AAP0CZQ7-F1
#
_entry.id   AF-A0AAP0CZQ7-F1
#
_cell.length_a   1.000
_cell.length_b   1.000
_cell.length_c   1.000
_cell.angle_alpha   90.00
_cell.angle_beta   90.00
_cell.angle_gamma   90.00
#
_symmetry.space_group_name_H-M   'P 1'
#
loop_
_entity.id
_entity.type
_entity.pdbx_description
1 polymer ?
#
loop_
_entity_poly.entity_id
_entity_poly.type
_entity_poly.pdbx_seq_one_letter_code
_entity_poly.pdbx_strand_id
1 'polypeptide(L)'
;MTTLLTAVIFIGAIISSVIPSANALGGSATTVSVTYGGATPTVCGIVAGQPSQPIQCWRNGAVFPVFSNISFESISGGRDVFCGIRSGGSALVCWNSTLIPKRLYFNETVILQHLTIGDVQICAITNSSKSSNRNYNCWRDADASASQNVRVPVNFVGVRV
;
A
#
# COMPACT_ATOMS: atom_id res chain seq x y z
N MET A 1 -46.54 -7.93 -15.56
CA MET A 1 -45.24 -8.61 -15.27
C MET A 1 -44.08 -8.06 -16.11
N THR A 2 -44.26 -7.78 -17.40
CA THR A 2 -43.18 -7.29 -18.29
C THR A 2 -42.68 -5.87 -17.97
N THR A 3 -43.56 -4.97 -17.55
CA THR A 3 -43.21 -3.56 -17.22
C THR A 3 -42.42 -3.39 -15.93
N LEU A 4 -42.62 -4.28 -14.96
CA LEU A 4 -41.83 -4.30 -13.73
C LEU A 4 -40.40 -4.78 -14.02
N LEU A 5 -40.27 -5.78 -14.89
CA LEU A 5 -38.97 -6.34 -15.26
C LEU A 5 -38.09 -5.31 -15.98
N THR A 6 -38.66 -4.54 -16.91
CA THR A 6 -37.94 -3.50 -17.65
C THR A 6 -37.49 -2.35 -16.74
N ALA A 7 -38.33 -1.95 -15.78
CA ALA A 7 -37.98 -0.92 -14.80
C ALA A 7 -36.79 -1.35 -13.91
N VAL A 8 -36.78 -2.61 -13.46
CA VAL A 8 -35.68 -3.15 -12.64
C VAL A 8 -34.36 -3.18 -13.43
N ILE A 9 -34.40 -3.58 -14.70
CA ILE A 9 -33.21 -3.59 -15.57
C ILE A 9 -32.66 -2.18 -15.77
N PHE A 10 -33.54 -1.19 -16.04
CA PHE A 10 -33.14 0.21 -16.20
C PHE A 10 -32.50 0.77 -14.92
N ILE A 11 -33.12 0.52 -13.76
CA ILE A 11 -32.60 0.97 -12.47
C ILE A 11 -31.24 0.30 -12.18
N GLY A 12 -31.10 -0.99 -12.45
CA GLY A 12 -29.83 -1.70 -12.31
C GLY A 12 -28.72 -1.15 -13.20
N ALA A 13 -29.03 -0.83 -14.46
CA ALA A 13 -28.07 -0.24 -15.40
C ALA A 13 -27.62 1.17 -14.97
N ILE A 14 -28.56 1.99 -14.48
CA ILE A 14 -28.27 3.34 -13.96
C ILE A 14 -27.42 3.24 -12.68
N ILE A 15 -27.75 2.33 -11.76
CA ILE A 15 -26.95 2.11 -10.55
C ILE A 15 -25.53 1.66 -10.92
N SER A 16 -25.40 0.75 -11.90
CA SER A 16 -24.09 0.29 -12.38
C SER A 16 -23.26 1.38 -13.06
N SER A 17 -23.88 2.37 -13.70
CA SER A 17 -23.16 3.48 -14.36
C SER A 17 -22.75 4.60 -13.39
N VAL A 18 -23.37 4.66 -12.20
CA VAL A 18 -23.11 5.70 -11.18
C VAL A 18 -22.09 5.24 -10.14
N ILE A 19 -21.74 3.95 -10.09
CA ILE A 19 -20.66 3.45 -9.23
C ILE A 19 -19.32 3.79 -9.91
N PRO A 20 -18.49 4.70 -9.35
CA PRO A 20 -17.15 4.92 -9.89
C PRO A 20 -16.34 3.62 -9.77
N SER A 21 -15.76 3.17 -10.88
CA SER A 21 -14.82 2.05 -10.90
C SER A 21 -13.60 2.40 -10.07
N ALA A 22 -13.50 1.84 -8.86
CA ALA A 22 -12.31 1.94 -8.03
C ALA A 22 -11.28 0.93 -8.54
N ASN A 23 -10.41 1.37 -9.45
CA ASN A 23 -9.29 0.54 -9.88
C ASN A 23 -8.29 0.49 -8.73
N ALA A 24 -8.25 -0.63 -8.01
CA ALA A 24 -7.18 -0.93 -7.07
C ALA A 24 -5.94 -1.35 -7.86
N LEU A 25 -5.18 -0.39 -8.39
CA LEU A 25 -3.87 -0.67 -9.01
C LEU A 25 -2.78 -0.94 -7.97
N GLY A 26 -3.12 -0.91 -6.68
CA GLY A 26 -2.22 -1.00 -5.55
C GLY A 26 -2.21 -2.36 -4.84
N GLY A 27 -1.08 -2.73 -4.24
CA GLY A 27 -0.93 -3.95 -3.44
C GLY A 27 -1.17 -3.73 -1.94
N SER A 28 -1.85 -4.67 -1.28
CA SER A 28 -1.80 -4.79 0.18
C SER A 28 -0.41 -5.26 0.61
N ALA A 29 0.05 -4.87 1.80
CA ALA A 29 1.38 -5.26 2.24
C ALA A 29 1.49 -6.77 2.42
N THR A 30 2.54 -7.32 1.82
CA THR A 30 2.90 -8.73 1.88
C THR A 30 4.41 -8.85 2.10
N THR A 31 4.97 -10.05 1.96
CA THR A 31 6.42 -10.24 1.91
C THR A 31 7.02 -9.91 0.55
N VAL A 32 6.20 -9.53 -0.44
CA VAL A 32 6.61 -9.15 -1.79
C VAL A 32 5.98 -7.82 -2.23
N SER A 33 6.66 -7.07 -3.09
CA SER A 33 6.13 -5.83 -3.66
C SER A 33 6.49 -5.71 -5.13
N VAL A 34 5.58 -5.17 -5.93
CA VAL A 34 5.82 -4.85 -7.33
C VAL A 34 5.70 -3.33 -7.51
N THR A 35 6.73 -2.72 -8.08
CA THR A 35 6.76 -1.31 -8.45
C THR A 35 6.79 -1.18 -9.97
N TYR A 36 5.91 -0.35 -10.53
CA TYR A 36 5.79 -0.07 -11.96
C TYR A 36 5.94 1.44 -12.22
N GLY A 37 5.84 1.90 -13.48
CA GLY A 37 5.94 3.32 -13.85
C GLY A 37 7.29 3.69 -14.47
N GLY A 38 8.38 3.15 -13.92
CA GLY A 38 9.72 3.28 -14.48
C GLY A 38 9.92 2.45 -15.75
N ALA A 39 11.11 2.56 -16.34
CA ALA A 39 11.46 1.85 -17.57
C ALA A 39 11.39 0.31 -17.43
N THR A 40 11.60 -0.22 -16.22
CA THR A 40 11.47 -1.65 -15.91
C THR A 40 10.75 -1.84 -14.57
N PRO A 41 9.84 -2.83 -14.46
CA PRO A 41 9.22 -3.15 -13.18
C PRO A 41 10.27 -3.63 -12.19
N THR A 42 10.11 -3.27 -10.93
CA THR A 42 10.95 -3.74 -9.82
C THR A 42 10.13 -4.68 -8.97
N VAL A 43 10.66 -5.86 -8.70
CA VAL A 43 10.02 -6.81 -7.78
C VAL A 43 10.93 -6.95 -6.56
N CYS A 44 10.40 -6.69 -5.38
CA CYS A 44 11.14 -6.81 -4.13
C CYS A 44 10.49 -7.84 -3.21
N GLY A 45 11.29 -8.45 -2.35
CA GLY A 45 10.87 -9.42 -1.35
C GLY A 45 11.65 -9.28 -0.05
N ILE A 46 11.02 -9.66 1.06
CA ILE A 46 11.69 -9.81 2.36
C ILE A 46 12.38 -11.19 2.39
N VAL A 47 13.68 -11.21 2.67
CA VAL A 47 14.46 -12.45 2.72
C VAL A 47 14.14 -13.20 4.02
N ALA A 48 13.65 -14.43 3.89
CA ALA A 48 13.39 -15.32 5.01
C ALA A 48 14.63 -16.12 5.43
N GLY A 49 14.65 -16.63 6.67
CA GLY A 49 15.67 -17.56 7.15
C GLY A 49 17.06 -16.94 7.41
N GLN A 50 17.19 -15.61 7.37
CA GLN A 50 18.39 -14.87 7.75
C GLN A 50 18.21 -14.23 9.14
N PRO A 51 19.29 -13.95 9.89
CA PRO A 51 19.20 -13.29 11.20
C PRO A 51 18.54 -11.91 11.13
N SER A 52 18.81 -11.18 10.05
CA SER A 52 18.03 -10.03 9.63
C SER A 52 17.05 -10.44 8.54
N GLN A 53 15.93 -9.73 8.41
CA GLN A 53 14.97 -9.93 7.33
C GLN A 53 15.08 -8.75 6.33
N PRO A 54 16.18 -8.63 5.57
CA PRO A 54 16.40 -7.50 4.66
C PRO A 54 15.50 -7.59 3.44
N ILE A 55 15.41 -6.49 2.69
CA ILE A 55 14.73 -6.47 1.41
C ILE A 55 15.73 -6.82 0.31
N GLN A 56 15.33 -7.69 -0.61
CA GLN A 56 16.05 -8.00 -1.83
C GLN A 56 15.16 -7.69 -3.03
N CYS A 57 15.70 -6.98 -4.00
CA CYS A 57 14.97 -6.56 -5.19
C CYS A 57 15.58 -7.16 -6.45
N TRP A 58 14.74 -7.30 -7.45
CA TRP A 58 15.10 -7.66 -8.80
C TRP A 58 14.63 -6.56 -9.76
N ARG A 59 15.52 -6.15 -10.67
CA ARG A 59 15.23 -5.20 -11.74
C ARG A 59 16.19 -5.46 -12.91
N ASN A 60 15.67 -5.46 -14.13
CA ASN A 60 16.48 -5.53 -15.36
C ASN A 60 17.49 -6.70 -15.35
N GLY A 61 17.06 -7.89 -14.92
CA GLY A 61 17.91 -9.09 -14.88
C GLY A 61 18.89 -9.16 -13.70
N ALA A 62 18.98 -8.12 -12.86
CA ALA A 62 19.88 -8.08 -11.72
C ALA A 62 19.13 -8.18 -10.39
N VAL A 63 19.70 -8.94 -9.45
CA VAL A 63 19.26 -9.00 -8.05
C VAL A 63 20.17 -8.12 -7.21
N PHE A 64 19.62 -7.27 -6.36
CA PHE A 64 20.37 -6.39 -5.47
C PHE A 64 19.67 -6.22 -4.12
N PRO A 65 20.42 -6.05 -3.02
CA PRO A 65 19.83 -5.78 -1.71
C PRO A 65 19.35 -4.34 -1.62
N VAL A 66 18.22 -4.12 -0.95
CA VAL A 66 17.76 -2.81 -0.50
C VAL A 66 17.78 -2.85 1.02
N PHE A 67 18.75 -2.15 1.62
CA PHE A 67 19.00 -2.17 3.06
C PHE A 67 19.29 -3.58 3.64
N SER A 68 20.57 -3.95 3.68
CA SER A 68 21.02 -5.27 4.14
C SER A 68 21.05 -5.47 5.66
N ASN A 69 20.95 -4.40 6.46
CA ASN A 69 21.16 -4.46 7.92
C ASN A 69 19.92 -4.08 8.75
N ILE A 70 18.73 -4.11 8.15
CA ILE A 70 17.47 -3.79 8.81
C ILE A 70 16.44 -4.86 8.46
N SER A 71 15.72 -5.34 9.49
CA SER A 71 14.62 -6.28 9.30
C SER A 71 13.31 -5.56 8.98
N PHE A 72 12.57 -6.08 8.01
CA PHE A 72 11.26 -5.61 7.62
C PHE A 72 10.21 -6.68 7.86
N GLU A 73 9.00 -6.26 8.20
CA GLU A 73 7.86 -7.16 8.49
C GLU A 73 6.86 -7.19 7.33
N SER A 74 6.74 -6.09 6.60
CA SER A 74 5.87 -6.03 5.43
C SER A 74 6.36 -4.99 4.42
N ILE A 75 6.13 -5.26 3.15
CA ILE A 75 6.42 -4.35 2.03
C ILE A 75 5.22 -4.25 1.09
N SER A 76 5.09 -3.12 0.41
CA SER A 76 4.10 -2.88 -0.63
C SER A 76 4.69 -1.94 -1.69
N GLY A 77 4.19 -2.00 -2.91
CA GLY A 77 4.69 -1.24 -4.07
C GLY A 77 3.56 -0.59 -4.85
N GLY A 78 3.89 0.53 -5.51
CA GLY A 78 2.99 1.33 -6.35
C GLY A 78 3.71 1.85 -7.61
N ARG A 79 3.28 3.02 -8.11
CA ARG A 79 3.92 3.71 -9.25
C ARG A 79 5.18 4.42 -8.76
N ASP A 80 6.34 3.95 -9.22
CA ASP A 80 7.68 4.49 -8.99
C ASP A 80 8.12 4.54 -7.52
N VAL A 81 7.35 3.89 -6.64
CA VAL A 81 7.60 3.85 -5.20
C VAL A 81 7.32 2.44 -4.65
N PHE A 82 8.06 2.06 -3.63
CA PHE A 82 7.66 1.00 -2.70
C PHE A 82 8.03 1.41 -1.29
N CYS A 83 7.35 0.83 -0.31
CA CYS A 83 7.61 1.10 1.09
C CYS A 83 7.62 -0.19 1.90
N GLY A 84 8.29 -0.14 3.05
CA GLY A 84 8.39 -1.22 4.00
C GLY A 84 8.19 -0.74 5.43
N ILE A 85 7.41 -1.50 6.19
CA ILE A 85 7.32 -1.37 7.63
C ILE A 85 8.50 -2.14 8.24
N ARG A 86 9.30 -1.44 9.03
CA ARG A 86 10.39 -2.07 9.79
C ARG A 86 9.82 -3.06 10.80
N SER A 87 10.53 -4.15 11.05
CA SER A 87 10.21 -5.12 12.11
C SER A 87 9.86 -4.40 13.42
N GLY A 88 8.70 -4.72 14.00
CA GLY A 88 8.17 -4.08 15.20
C GLY A 88 7.31 -2.83 14.94
N GLY A 89 7.07 -2.48 13.68
CA GLY A 89 6.06 -1.49 13.28
C GLY A 89 6.40 -0.03 13.56
N SER A 90 7.56 0.27 14.15
CA SER A 90 7.89 1.63 14.62
C SER A 90 8.26 2.61 13.52
N ALA A 91 8.57 2.13 12.30
CA ALA A 91 8.98 2.98 11.19
C ALA A 91 8.43 2.51 9.85
N LEU A 92 8.07 3.47 9.00
CA LEU A 92 7.75 3.28 7.58
C LEU A 92 8.82 3.98 6.75
N VAL A 93 9.50 3.22 5.89
CA VAL A 93 10.50 3.74 4.96
C VAL A 93 10.03 3.45 3.54
N CYS A 94 10.15 4.44 2.67
CA CYS A 94 9.82 4.34 1.25
C CYS A 94 11.04 4.59 0.40
N TRP A 95 11.06 4.00 -0.78
CA TRP A 95 12.10 4.19 -1.79
C TRP A 95 11.45 4.56 -3.10
N ASN A 96 12.07 5.49 -3.81
CA ASN A 96 11.71 5.80 -5.17
C ASN A 96 12.36 4.81 -6.16
N SER A 97 12.10 4.99 -7.46
CA SER A 97 12.70 4.21 -8.52
C SER A 97 14.24 4.24 -8.51
N THR A 98 14.89 5.31 -8.04
CA THR A 98 16.35 5.40 -7.89
C THR A 98 16.88 4.86 -6.54
N LEU A 99 16.04 4.17 -5.76
CA LEU A 99 16.37 3.54 -4.48
C LEU A 99 16.80 4.53 -3.38
N ILE A 100 16.41 5.80 -3.50
CA ILE A 100 16.66 6.81 -2.47
C ILE A 100 15.64 6.62 -1.34
N PRO A 101 16.07 6.34 -0.10
CA PRO A 101 15.17 6.13 1.02
C PRO A 101 14.59 7.45 1.56
N LYS A 102 13.31 7.43 1.94
CA LYS A 102 12.60 8.50 2.66
C LYS A 102 11.79 7.86 3.79
N ARG A 103 12.02 8.31 5.03
CA ARG A 103 11.21 7.86 6.18
C ARG A 103 9.93 8.68 6.25
N LEU A 104 8.77 8.02 6.16
CA LEU A 104 7.46 8.68 6.22
C LEU A 104 6.81 8.62 7.61
N TYR A 105 7.20 7.63 8.41
CA TYR A 105 6.67 7.45 9.76
C TYR A 105 7.76 6.99 10.72
N PHE A 106 7.72 7.52 11.94
CA PHE A 106 8.50 7.02 13.07
C PHE A 106 7.74 7.27 14.37
N ASN A 107 7.44 6.22 15.10
CA ASN A 107 6.87 6.30 16.44
C ASN A 107 7.15 5.00 17.21
N GLU A 108 7.70 5.09 18.41
CA GLU A 108 8.03 3.92 19.24
C GLU A 108 6.84 3.40 20.06
N THR A 109 5.80 4.22 20.24
CA THR A 109 4.62 3.89 21.06
C THR A 109 3.43 3.45 20.22
N VAL A 110 3.22 4.06 19.06
CA VAL A 110 2.15 3.74 18.13
C VAL A 110 2.77 3.03 16.94
N ILE A 111 2.59 1.71 16.87
CA ILE A 111 3.21 0.89 15.83
C ILE A 111 2.26 0.71 14.64
N LEU A 112 2.81 0.62 13.45
CA LEU A 112 2.09 0.26 12.22
C LEU A 112 1.98 -1.25 12.11
N GLN A 113 0.82 -1.73 11.66
CA GLN A 113 0.52 -3.17 11.52
C GLN A 113 0.29 -3.58 10.07
N HIS A 114 -0.38 -2.73 9.29
CA HIS A 114 -0.61 -3.01 7.88
C HIS A 114 -0.30 -1.79 7.05
N LEU A 115 0.22 -2.03 5.85
CA LEU A 115 0.57 -1.04 4.84
C LEU A 115 -0.19 -1.37 3.55
N THR A 116 -0.52 -0.35 2.78
CA THR A 116 -1.08 -0.48 1.44
C THR A 116 -0.60 0.70 0.63
N ILE A 117 -0.26 0.45 -0.62
CA ILE A 117 0.16 1.50 -1.54
C ILE A 117 -0.70 1.40 -2.78
N GLY A 118 -1.28 2.53 -3.20
CA GLY A 118 -1.95 2.71 -4.49
C GLY A 118 -0.94 3.01 -5.60
N ASP A 119 -1.27 3.96 -6.48
CA ASP A 119 -0.27 4.52 -7.38
C ASP A 119 0.78 5.31 -6.58
N VAL A 120 0.30 6.34 -5.88
CA VAL A 120 1.13 7.31 -5.13
C VAL A 120 0.61 7.54 -3.70
N GLN A 121 -0.51 6.92 -3.37
CA GLN A 121 -1.15 7.02 -2.06
C GLN A 121 -0.61 5.90 -1.18
N ILE A 122 -0.02 6.26 -0.05
CA ILE A 122 0.53 5.31 0.90
C ILE A 122 -0.34 5.39 2.13
N CYS A 123 -0.94 4.28 2.56
CA CYS A 123 -1.74 4.26 3.78
C CYS A 123 -1.26 3.14 4.70
N ALA A 124 -1.32 3.37 6.00
CA ALA A 124 -1.02 2.37 6.99
C ALA A 124 -1.99 2.47 8.17
N ILE A 125 -2.27 1.33 8.81
CA ILE A 125 -3.07 1.28 10.04
C ILE A 125 -2.19 0.97 11.24
N THR A 126 -2.49 1.65 12.32
CA THR A 126 -1.80 1.48 13.60
C THR A 126 -2.43 0.36 14.43
N ASN A 127 -1.61 -0.34 15.20
CA ASN A 127 -2.06 -1.25 16.24
C ASN A 127 -2.47 -0.42 17.47
N SER A 128 -3.64 0.21 17.42
CA SER A 128 -4.22 0.85 18.60
C SER A 128 -5.08 -0.17 19.36
N SER A 129 -4.78 -0.37 20.65
CA SER A 129 -5.51 -1.33 21.51
C SER A 129 -6.99 -0.97 21.72
N LYS A 130 -7.43 0.21 21.26
CA LYS A 130 -8.83 0.65 21.31
C LYS A 130 -9.46 0.40 19.94
N SER A 131 -10.15 -0.73 19.81
CA SER A 131 -10.82 -1.17 18.57
C SER A 131 -11.83 -0.16 17.98
N SER A 132 -12.28 0.84 18.76
CA SER A 132 -13.15 1.93 18.30
C SER A 132 -12.41 3.11 17.63
N ASN A 133 -11.08 3.18 17.74
CA ASN A 133 -10.22 4.26 17.22
C ASN A 133 -9.01 3.68 16.46
N ARG A 134 -9.26 2.81 15.47
CA ARG A 134 -8.19 2.37 14.56
C ARG A 134 -7.79 3.57 13.70
N ASN A 135 -6.63 4.15 14.00
CA ASN A 135 -6.12 5.31 13.25
C ASN A 135 -5.46 4.81 11.97
N TYR A 136 -5.98 5.26 10.84
CA TYR A 136 -5.34 5.16 9.53
C TYR A 136 -4.51 6.42 9.32
N ASN A 137 -3.26 6.24 8.88
CA ASN A 137 -2.39 7.32 8.45
C ASN A 137 -2.21 7.16 6.94
N CYS A 138 -2.48 8.23 6.19
CA CYS A 138 -2.30 8.23 4.74
C CYS A 138 -1.39 9.40 4.34
N TRP A 139 -0.49 9.12 3.41
CA TRP A 139 0.48 10.04 2.85
C TRP A 139 0.32 10.09 1.34
N ARG A 140 0.55 11.28 0.78
CA ARG A 140 0.56 11.56 -0.65
C ARG A 140 1.49 12.75 -0.88
N ASP A 141 2.16 12.83 -2.02
CA ASP A 141 2.88 14.04 -2.39
C ASP A 141 1.91 15.21 -2.58
N ALA A 142 2.30 16.38 -2.07
CA ALA A 142 1.42 17.49 -1.73
C ALA A 142 1.11 18.46 -2.89
N ASP A 143 1.27 18.05 -4.15
CA ASP A 143 0.90 18.90 -5.29
C ASP A 143 -0.62 18.94 -5.56
N ALA A 144 -1.42 18.38 -4.66
CA ALA A 144 -2.86 18.62 -4.57
C ALA A 144 -3.26 18.76 -3.10
N SER A 145 -3.17 19.99 -2.60
CA SER A 145 -3.91 20.55 -1.46
C SER A 145 -4.86 19.59 -0.71
N ALA A 146 -4.42 19.09 0.45
CA ALA A 146 -5.15 19.14 1.72
C ALA A 146 -4.52 18.15 2.71
N SER A 147 -3.79 18.69 3.69
CA SER A 147 -3.68 18.11 5.02
C SER A 147 -5.04 18.18 5.70
N GLN A 148 -5.94 17.28 5.34
CA GLN A 148 -7.07 16.93 6.18
C GLN A 148 -7.02 15.43 6.41
N ASN A 149 -7.24 15.05 7.67
CA ASN A 149 -7.53 13.67 8.08
C ASN A 149 -8.87 13.24 7.44
N VAL A 150 -8.92 13.16 6.12
CA VAL A 150 -10.08 12.71 5.37
C VAL A 150 -10.20 11.24 5.68
N ARG A 151 -11.32 10.88 6.30
CA ARG A 151 -11.76 9.50 6.42
C ARG A 151 -12.16 9.04 5.04
N VAL A 152 -11.17 8.64 4.25
CA VAL A 152 -11.42 7.99 2.96
C VAL A 152 -12.00 6.62 3.31
N PRO A 153 -13.26 6.31 2.93
CA PRO A 153 -13.76 4.95 3.00
C PRO A 153 -13.00 4.13 1.95
N VAL A 154 -11.88 3.57 2.37
CA VAL A 154 -11.09 2.63 1.56
C VAL A 154 -11.68 1.25 1.77
N ASN A 155 -12.56 0.83 0.84
CA ASN A 155 -12.91 -0.58 0.70
C ASN A 155 -11.66 -1.33 0.23
N PHE A 156 -10.94 -1.91 1.17
CA PHE A 156 -9.84 -2.80 0.84
C PHE A 156 -10.39 -4.13 0.35
N VAL A 157 -10.28 -4.38 -0.95
CA VAL A 157 -10.25 -5.76 -1.46
C VAL A 157 -8.86 -6.29 -1.14
N GLY A 158 -8.68 -6.77 0.09
CA GLY A 158 -7.48 -7.50 0.46
C GLY A 158 -7.52 -8.88 -0.19
N VAL A 159 -6.65 -9.12 -1.17
CA VAL A 159 -6.33 -10.49 -1.58
C VAL A 159 -5.46 -11.08 -0.47
N ARG A 160 -6.10 -11.78 0.47
CA ARG A 160 -5.41 -12.73 1.34
C ARG A 160 -5.12 -13.95 0.46
N VAL A 161 -3.85 -14.16 0.11
CA VAL A 161 -3.39 -15.41 -0.52
C VAL A 161 -3.44 -16.52 0.53
#